data_AF-A0A970M2R4-F1
#
_entry.id   AF-A0A970M2R4-F1
#
_cell.length_a   1.000
_cell.length_b   1.000
_cell.length_c   1.000
_cell.angle_alpha   90.00
_cell.angle_beta   90.00
_cell.angle_gamma   90.00
#
_symmetry.space_group_name_H-M   'P 1'
#
loop_
_entity.id
_entity.type
_entity.pdbx_description
1 polymer ?
#
loop_
_entity_poly.entity_id
_entity_poly.type
_entity_poly.pdbx_seq_one_letter_code
_entity_poly.pdbx_strand_id
1 'polypeptide(L)'
;MTLKTIFNKPVDRPIEGVIKADDEASLRLEIEEYVLTNEVEKRLESFLDAYNNYEGANGVWVSGFFGSGKSHLLKMLALLLENRQIDGASALDLFLPKCGDNEILRGDLKRAVAIPSKSILFN
;
A
#
# COMPACT_ATOMS: atom_id res chain seq x y z
N MET A 1 -5.99 10.19 33.45
CA MET A 1 -5.71 9.72 32.08
C MET A 1 -6.58 10.52 31.12
N THR A 2 -5.99 11.29 30.22
CA THR A 2 -6.71 12.01 29.15
C THR A 2 -6.94 11.05 27.98
N LEU A 3 -8.19 10.89 27.52
CA LEU A 3 -8.57 10.03 26.38
C LEU A 3 -7.64 10.14 25.15
N LYS A 4 -7.09 11.33 24.89
CA LYS A 4 -6.12 11.59 23.81
C LYS A 4 -4.91 10.66 23.83
N THR A 5 -4.46 10.17 24.98
CA THR A 5 -3.23 9.35 25.10
C THR A 5 -3.44 7.87 24.77
N ILE A 6 -4.67 7.44 24.49
CA ILE A 6 -5.00 6.04 24.16
C ILE A 6 -4.87 5.79 22.65
N PHE A 7 -4.96 6.84 21.83
CA PHE A 7 -4.92 6.74 20.38
C PHE A 7 -3.50 6.67 19.85
N ASN A 8 -3.26 5.81 18.86
CA ASN A 8 -1.96 5.67 18.20
C ASN A 8 -1.53 6.96 17.44
N LYS A 9 -2.51 7.78 17.04
CA LYS A 9 -2.30 9.04 16.31
C LYS A 9 -3.20 10.16 16.88
N PRO A 10 -2.84 11.44 16.71
CA PRO A 10 -3.65 12.58 17.18
C PRO A 10 -5.07 12.54 16.61
N VAL A 11 -6.09 12.68 17.47
CA VAL A 11 -7.51 12.59 17.07
C VAL A 11 -8.06 13.87 16.44
N ASP A 12 -7.35 14.98 16.61
CA ASP A 12 -7.69 16.32 16.10
C ASP A 12 -7.05 16.61 14.73
N ARG A 13 -6.35 15.64 14.12
CA ARG A 13 -5.76 15.80 12.80
C ARG A 13 -6.85 15.81 11.69
N PRO A 14 -6.70 16.62 10.63
CA PRO A 14 -7.60 16.57 9.47
C PRO A 14 -7.49 15.22 8.76
N ILE A 15 -8.64 14.68 8.34
CA ILE A 15 -8.73 13.42 7.58
C ILE A 15 -9.48 13.71 6.27
N GLU A 16 -8.83 13.45 5.14
CA GLU A 16 -9.48 13.50 3.83
C GLU A 16 -10.46 12.33 3.70
N GLY A 17 -11.75 12.64 3.49
CA GLY A 17 -12.80 11.62 3.39
C GLY A 17 -12.82 10.86 2.07
N VAL A 18 -12.05 11.28 1.06
CA VAL A 18 -12.04 10.71 -0.29
C VAL A 18 -10.61 10.64 -0.83
N ILE A 19 -10.27 9.52 -1.47
CA ILE A 19 -8.99 9.34 -2.14
C ILE A 19 -9.04 10.08 -3.49
N LYS A 20 -8.15 11.06 -3.67
CA LYS A 20 -7.90 11.73 -4.95
C LYS A 20 -6.71 11.05 -5.63
N ALA A 21 -6.83 10.69 -6.91
CA ALA A 21 -5.79 9.94 -7.61
C ALA A 21 -4.60 10.84 -8.03
N ASP A 22 -4.83 12.15 -8.07
CA ASP A 22 -4.02 13.20 -8.67
C ASP A 22 -3.36 14.16 -7.65
N ASP A 23 -3.61 13.97 -6.35
CA ASP A 23 -3.06 14.82 -5.29
C ASP A 23 -1.74 14.27 -4.74
N GLU A 24 -0.63 14.61 -5.39
CA GLU A 24 0.72 14.14 -5.02
C GLU A 24 1.20 14.68 -3.66
N ALA A 25 0.73 15.86 -3.23
CA ALA A 25 1.15 16.51 -1.99
C ALA A 25 0.66 15.76 -0.73
N SER A 26 -0.29 14.83 -0.88
CA SER A 26 -0.83 14.02 0.21
C SER A 26 -0.37 12.56 0.20
N LEU A 27 0.37 12.11 -0.83
CA LEU A 27 0.70 10.69 -1.01
C LEU A 27 1.52 10.11 0.14
N ARG A 28 2.45 10.90 0.70
CA ARG A 28 3.22 10.47 1.86
C ARG A 28 2.31 10.15 3.04
N LEU A 29 1.43 11.10 3.38
CA LEU A 29 0.48 10.94 4.48
C LEU A 29 -0.46 9.78 4.21
N GLU A 30 -0.93 9.62 2.98
CA GLU A 30 -1.82 8.52 2.60
C GLU A 30 -1.15 7.16 2.80
N ILE A 31 0.10 6.99 2.35
CA ILE A 31 0.87 5.78 2.64
C ILE A 31 1.02 5.67 4.15
N GLU A 32 1.52 6.66 4.88
CA GLU A 32 1.73 6.59 6.34
C GLU A 32 0.46 6.27 7.16
N GLU A 33 -0.71 6.70 6.70
CA GLU A 33 -2.03 6.40 7.28
C GLU A 33 -2.61 5.06 6.82
N TYR A 34 -2.10 4.46 5.74
CA TYR A 34 -2.55 3.15 5.28
C TYR A 34 -2.35 2.09 6.36
N VAL A 35 -3.44 1.39 6.70
CA VAL A 35 -3.44 0.27 7.63
C VAL A 35 -3.44 -1.01 6.83
N LEU A 36 -2.32 -1.74 6.88
CA LEU A 36 -2.24 -3.09 6.36
C LEU A 36 -2.94 -4.02 7.36
N THR A 37 -4.15 -4.44 7.03
CA THR A 37 -4.89 -5.41 7.84
C THR A 37 -4.43 -6.82 7.54
N ASN A 38 -4.61 -7.75 8.48
CA ASN A 38 -4.22 -9.15 8.32
C ASN A 38 -4.82 -9.82 7.06
N GLU A 39 -6.03 -9.43 6.65
CA GLU A 39 -6.64 -9.98 5.42
C GLU A 39 -5.95 -9.41 4.17
N VAL A 40 -5.68 -8.10 4.14
CA VAL A 40 -4.96 -7.48 3.02
C VAL A 40 -3.54 -8.03 2.92
N GLU A 41 -2.88 -8.24 4.06
CA GLU A 41 -1.55 -8.83 4.15
C GLU A 41 -1.48 -10.20 3.44
N LYS A 42 -2.38 -11.13 3.81
CA LYS A 42 -2.46 -12.46 3.17
C LYS A 42 -2.73 -12.40 1.67
N ARG A 43 -3.59 -11.47 1.23
CA ARG A 43 -3.87 -11.27 -0.19
C ARG A 43 -2.67 -10.69 -0.93
N LEU A 44 -1.91 -9.82 -0.28
CA LEU A 44 -0.70 -9.24 -0.83
C LEU A 44 0.41 -10.30 -0.97
N GLU A 45 0.57 -11.19 0.01
CA GLU A 45 1.48 -12.34 -0.12
C GLU A 45 1.12 -13.22 -1.33
N SER A 46 -0.16 -13.57 -1.48
CA SER A 46 -0.63 -14.36 -2.63
C SER A 46 -0.40 -13.65 -3.96
N PHE A 47 -0.58 -12.32 -3.99
CA PHE A 47 -0.30 -11.49 -5.16
C PHE A 47 1.20 -11.49 -5.49
N LEU A 48 2.05 -11.25 -4.50
CA LEU A 48 3.49 -11.13 -4.69
C LEU A 48 4.15 -12.45 -5.04
N ASP A 49 3.64 -13.57 -4.50
CA ASP A 49 4.09 -14.90 -4.90
C ASP A 49 3.85 -15.13 -6.39
N ALA A 50 2.63 -14.88 -6.87
CA ALA A 50 2.28 -14.98 -8.29
C ALA A 50 3.03 -13.96 -9.17
N TYR A 51 3.27 -12.75 -8.66
CA TYR A 51 3.97 -11.68 -9.39
C TYR A 51 5.48 -11.95 -9.53
N ASN A 52 6.12 -12.43 -8.46
CA ASN A 52 7.55 -12.73 -8.43
C ASN A 52 7.88 -14.06 -9.15
N ASN A 53 6.98 -15.03 -9.12
CA ASN A 53 7.16 -16.36 -9.71
C ASN A 53 6.34 -16.50 -10.99
N TYR A 54 6.71 -15.72 -12.03
CA TYR A 54 5.95 -15.66 -13.27
C TYR A 54 5.97 -16.99 -14.05
N GLU A 55 4.84 -17.71 -14.05
CA GLU A 55 4.61 -18.94 -14.83
C GLU A 55 3.56 -18.78 -15.94
N GLY A 56 3.34 -17.56 -16.45
CA GLY A 56 2.48 -17.31 -17.62
C GLY A 56 1.06 -16.84 -17.34
N ALA A 57 0.71 -16.50 -16.09
CA ALA A 57 -0.56 -15.83 -15.77
C ALA A 57 -0.40 -14.30 -15.75
N ASN A 58 -1.27 -13.60 -16.48
CA ASN A 58 -1.18 -12.15 -16.70
C ASN A 58 -2.47 -11.45 -16.25
N GLY A 59 -2.85 -11.56 -14.98
CA GLY A 59 -4.04 -10.86 -14.50
C GLY A 59 -4.43 -11.18 -13.08
N VAL A 60 -4.93 -10.15 -12.39
CA VAL A 60 -5.46 -10.25 -11.03
C VAL A 60 -6.83 -9.60 -10.99
N TRP A 61 -7.80 -10.28 -10.40
CA TRP A 61 -9.15 -9.75 -10.20
C TRP A 61 -9.34 -9.31 -8.75
N VAL A 62 -9.54 -8.01 -8.53
CA VAL A 62 -9.78 -7.44 -7.19
C VAL A 62 -11.28 -7.19 -7.01
N SER A 63 -11.92 -7.97 -6.14
CA SER A 63 -13.36 -7.87 -5.84
C SER A 63 -13.63 -7.59 -4.37
N GLY A 64 -14.82 -7.06 -4.06
CA GLY A 64 -15.22 -6.68 -2.71
C GLY A 64 -16.35 -5.64 -2.66
N PHE A 65 -16.98 -5.50 -1.50
CA PHE A 65 -18.12 -4.60 -1.29
C PHE A 65 -17.78 -3.10 -1.46
N PHE A 66 -18.79 -2.25 -1.60
CA PHE A 66 -18.59 -0.80 -1.58
C PHE A 66 -17.94 -0.36 -0.26
N GLY A 67 -16.98 0.56 -0.33
CA GLY A 67 -16.23 1.02 0.84
C GLY A 67 -15.16 0.06 1.37
N SER A 68 -14.93 -1.10 0.74
CA SER A 68 -13.96 -2.09 1.22
C SER A 68 -12.48 -1.75 0.93
N GLY A 69 -12.19 -0.56 0.41
CA GLY A 69 -10.81 -0.12 0.13
C GLY A 69 -10.15 -0.65 -1.15
N LYS A 70 -10.91 -1.24 -2.11
CA LYS A 70 -10.34 -1.80 -3.36
C LYS A 70 -9.47 -0.81 -4.13
N SER A 71 -10.00 0.38 -4.40
CA SER A 71 -9.25 1.41 -5.14
C SER A 71 -8.04 1.91 -4.36
N HIS A 72 -8.11 1.94 -3.02
CA HIS A 72 -6.98 2.30 -2.17
C HIS A 72 -5.87 1.25 -2.26
N LEU A 73 -6.23 -0.04 -2.21
CA LEU A 73 -5.28 -1.14 -2.41
C LEU A 73 -4.61 -1.06 -3.79
N LEU A 74 -5.37 -0.81 -4.86
CA LEU A 74 -4.82 -0.65 -6.21
C LEU A 74 -3.86 0.55 -6.29
N LYS A 75 -4.19 1.67 -5.63
CA LYS A 75 -3.30 2.83 -5.56
C LYS A 75 -2.01 2.50 -4.81
N MET A 76 -2.09 1.82 -3.67
CA MET A 76 -0.90 1.39 -2.92
C MET A 76 -0.02 0.44 -3.74
N LEU A 77 -0.62 -0.55 -4.43
CA LEU A 77 0.10 -1.45 -5.33
C LEU A 77 0.80 -0.69 -6.46
N ALA A 78 0.12 0.27 -7.08
CA ALA A 78 0.69 1.08 -8.15
C ALA A 78 1.93 1.87 -7.67
N LEU A 79 1.85 2.50 -6.49
CA LEU A 79 2.96 3.24 -5.90
C LEU A 79 4.13 2.32 -5.52
N LEU A 80 3.82 1.14 -4.95
CA LEU A 80 4.80 0.16 -4.52
C LEU A 80 5.56 -0.46 -5.69
N LEU A 81 4.85 -0.98 -6.69
CA LEU A 81 5.46 -1.68 -7.82
C LEU A 81 6.34 -0.74 -8.69
N GLU A 82 5.97 0.54 -8.77
CA GLU A 82 6.81 1.57 -9.44
C GLU A 82 7.96 2.06 -8.55
N ASN A 83 8.00 1.67 -7.27
CA ASN A 83 8.86 2.21 -6.23
C ASN A 83 8.91 3.75 -6.19
N ARG A 84 7.74 4.38 -6.33
CA ARG A 84 7.67 5.81 -6.57
C ARG A 84 8.40 6.61 -5.49
N GLN A 85 9.16 7.62 -5.89
CA GLN A 85 9.77 8.58 -4.96
C GLN A 85 8.72 9.57 -4.47
N ILE A 86 8.60 9.71 -3.15
CA ILE A 86 7.59 10.53 -2.47
C ILE A 86 8.30 11.27 -1.33
N ASP A 87 8.41 12.59 -1.44
CA ASP A 87 9.05 13.47 -0.45
C ASP A 87 10.42 12.97 0.03
N GLY A 88 11.25 12.50 -0.91
CA GLY A 88 12.62 12.03 -0.63
C GLY A 88 12.73 10.62 -0.04
N ALA A 89 11.64 9.87 0.06
CA ALA A 89 11.64 8.45 0.42
C ALA A 89 11.01 7.61 -0.71
N SER A 90 11.42 6.35 -0.84
CA SER A 90 10.75 5.43 -1.77
C SER A 90 9.42 4.93 -1.19
N ALA A 91 8.45 4.62 -2.04
CA ALA A 91 7.18 4.02 -1.62
C ALA A 91 7.40 2.72 -0.82
N LEU A 92 8.42 1.93 -1.19
CA LEU A 92 8.82 0.74 -0.45
C LEU A 92 9.25 1.09 0.99
N ASP A 93 10.13 2.07 1.18
CA ASP A 93 10.63 2.46 2.50
C ASP A 93 9.50 2.95 3.42
N LEU A 94 8.52 3.66 2.86
CA LEU A 94 7.35 4.15 3.59
C LEU A 94 6.37 3.01 3.96
N PHE A 95 6.34 1.92 3.19
CA PHE A 95 5.40 0.84 3.37
C PHE A 95 5.94 -0.33 4.21
N LEU A 96 7.24 -0.63 4.17
CA LEU A 96 7.87 -1.71 4.93
C LEU A 96 7.56 -1.71 6.45
N PRO A 97 7.45 -0.55 7.14
CA PRO A 97 7.03 -0.53 8.55
C PRO A 97 5.65 -1.14 8.80
N LYS A 98 4.78 -1.16 7.79
CA LYS A 98 3.40 -1.68 7.87
C LYS A 98 3.33 -3.19 7.84
N CYS A 99 4.37 -3.85 7.33
CA CYS A 99 4.48 -5.32 7.34
C CYS A 99 4.78 -5.88 8.74
N GLY A 100 4.98 -5.03 9.75
CA GLY A 100 5.33 -5.46 11.10
C GLY A 100 6.57 -6.37 11.10
N ASP A 101 6.46 -7.52 11.74
CA ASP A 101 7.50 -8.55 11.85
C ASP A 101 7.43 -9.61 10.72
N ASN A 102 6.56 -9.43 9.71
CA ASN A 102 6.45 -10.37 8.59
C ASN A 102 7.61 -10.18 7.60
N GLU A 103 8.73 -10.85 7.88
CA GLU A 103 9.95 -10.78 7.07
C GLU A 103 9.78 -11.44 5.68
N ILE A 104 8.85 -12.39 5.53
CA ILE A 104 8.54 -13.00 4.23
C ILE A 104 7.93 -11.95 3.30
N LEU A 105 6.87 -11.29 3.75
CA LEU A 105 6.23 -10.22 2.98
C LEU A 105 7.20 -9.08 2.64
N ARG A 106 8.05 -8.70 3.60
CA ARG A 106 9.09 -7.68 3.37
C ARG A 106 10.08 -8.10 2.28
N GLY A 107 10.51 -9.36 2.29
CA GLY A 107 11.36 -9.94 1.26
C GLY A 107 10.68 -9.94 -0.11
N ASP A 108 9.43 -10.36 -0.17
CA ASP A 108 8.65 -10.44 -1.41
C ASP A 108 8.40 -9.07 -2.05
N LEU A 109 8.10 -8.06 -1.23
CA LEU A 109 8.02 -6.67 -1.70
C LEU A 109 9.36 -6.19 -2.25
N LYS A 110 10.46 -6.40 -1.53
CA LYS A 110 11.79 -6.02 -2.01
C LYS A 110 12.13 -6.68 -3.35
N ARG A 111 11.77 -7.96 -3.53
CA ARG A 111 11.96 -8.69 -4.79
C ARG A 111 11.11 -8.10 -5.92
N ALA A 112 9.82 -7.88 -5.68
CA ALA A 112 8.91 -7.34 -6.69
C ALA A 112 9.35 -5.96 -7.18
N VAL A 113 9.87 -5.14 -6.27
CA VAL A 113 10.26 -3.76 -6.52
C VAL A 113 11.69 -3.62 -7.08
N ALA A 114 12.50 -4.68 -7.00
CA ALA A 114 13.87 -4.68 -7.54
C ALA A 114 13.93 -4.58 -9.07
N ILE A 115 12.85 -4.95 -9.76
CA ILE A 115 12.73 -4.81 -11.21
C ILE A 115 11.96 -3.51 -11.51
N PRO A 116 12.58 -2.52 -12.16
CA PRO A 116 11.90 -1.27 -12.48
C PRO A 116 10.63 -1.51 -13.29
N SER A 117 9.53 -0.93 -12.84
CA SER A 117 8.24 -1.02 -13.52
C SER A 117 7.58 0.35 -13.62
N LYS A 118 6.55 0.45 -14.46
CA LYS A 118 5.70 1.63 -14.55
C LYS A 118 4.27 1.23 -14.26
N SER A 119 3.64 1.89 -13.30
CA SER A 119 2.25 1.67 -12.96
C SER A 119 1.36 2.70 -13.65
N ILE A 120 0.30 2.23 -14.30
CA ILE A 120 -0.71 3.09 -14.94
C ILE A 120 -2.06 2.74 -14.33
N LEU A 121 -2.67 3.72 -13.65
CA LEU A 121 -4.03 3.61 -13.13
C LEU A 121 -4.97 4.29 -14.13
N PHE A 122 -5.96 3.54 -14.62
CA PHE A 122 -7.03 4.08 -15.44
C PHE A 122 -8.19 4.46 -14.52
N ASN A 123 -8.62 5.72 -14.62
CA ASN A 123 -9.80 6.24 -13.92
C ASN A 123 -11.01 6.24 -14.86
#